data_AF-A0AAV5IN16-F1
#
_entry.id   AF-A0AAV5IN16-F1
#
_cell.length_a   1.000
_cell.length_b   1.000
_cell.length_c   1.000
_cell.angle_alpha   90.00
_cell.angle_beta   90.00
_cell.angle_gamma   90.00
#
_symmetry.space_group_name_H-M   'P 1'
#
loop_
_entity.id
_entity.type
_entity.pdbx_description
1 polymer ?
#
loop_
_entity_poly.entity_id
_entity_poly.type
_entity_poly.pdbx_seq_one_letter_code
_entity_poly.pdbx_strand_id
1 'polypeptide(L)'
;MSLINQSDYYNVEKLVPNCVNSAKACESGGGNTTCVSSFEACGSILDEILSIAGNINYYDIRKKCEGPLCYDLSAIETFLNEKSVKEALGVGNITFVSCSTDVYVRMEGDWMKNLAVGIPELLEDGIRVLLYEGEYDLICNWLGETLYRFYMHIKEEKQCKIFCVCSAQVFLCVQEITGGLMH
;
A
#
# COMPACT_ATOMS: atom_id res chain seq x y z
N MET A 1 13.57 11.35 -12.49
CA MET A 1 13.68 9.99 -13.07
C MET A 1 12.28 9.51 -13.36
N SER A 2 11.98 9.06 -14.58
CA SER A 2 10.64 8.57 -14.93
C SER A 2 10.62 7.05 -14.83
N LEU A 3 9.68 6.49 -14.07
CA LEU A 3 9.51 5.03 -13.95
C LEU A 3 8.86 4.43 -15.19
N ILE A 4 7.87 5.15 -15.72
CA ILE A 4 7.09 4.80 -16.90
C ILE A 4 6.98 6.03 -17.80
N ASN A 5 6.66 5.83 -19.07
CA ASN A 5 6.40 6.94 -20.00
C ASN A 5 4.90 7.31 -20.04
N GLN A 6 4.54 8.32 -20.82
CA GLN A 6 3.15 8.80 -20.92
C GLN A 6 2.18 7.75 -21.51
N SER A 7 2.63 6.99 -22.51
CA SER A 7 1.81 5.94 -23.12
C SER A 7 1.56 4.80 -22.13
N ASP A 8 2.59 4.43 -21.37
CA ASP A 8 2.51 3.42 -20.31
C ASP A 8 1.51 3.85 -19.23
N TYR A 9 1.59 5.12 -18.79
CA TYR A 9 0.67 5.71 -17.84
C TYR A 9 -0.79 5.54 -18.28
N TYR A 10 -1.13 5.86 -19.53
CA TYR A 10 -2.50 5.71 -20.04
C TYR A 10 -2.96 4.24 -20.11
N ASN A 11 -2.04 3.29 -20.20
CA ASN A 11 -2.38 1.87 -20.16
C ASN A 11 -2.62 1.39 -18.74
N VAL A 12 -1.76 1.76 -17.80
CA VAL A 12 -1.91 1.48 -16.37
C VAL A 12 -3.20 2.13 -15.82
N GLU A 13 -3.51 3.36 -16.24
CA GLU A 13 -4.69 4.10 -15.80
C GLU A 13 -6.00 3.34 -16.08
N LYS A 14 -6.06 2.55 -17.16
CA LYS A 14 -7.26 1.77 -17.52
C LYS A 14 -7.56 0.64 -16.53
N LEU A 15 -6.58 0.20 -15.74
CA LEU A 15 -6.76 -0.85 -14.72
C LEU A 15 -7.43 -0.30 -13.45
N VAL A 16 -7.32 1.00 -13.21
CA VAL A 16 -7.71 1.67 -11.98
C VAL A 16 -9.20 1.52 -11.67
N PRO A 17 -10.14 1.71 -12.62
CA PRO A 17 -11.57 1.56 -12.32
C PRO A 17 -11.93 0.17 -11.79
N ASN A 18 -11.25 -0.88 -12.27
CA ASN A 18 -11.50 -2.25 -11.79
C ASN A 18 -11.03 -2.42 -10.35
N CYS A 19 -9.81 -1.98 -10.02
CA CYS A 19 -9.29 -1.99 -8.65
C CYS A 19 -10.23 -1.24 -7.69
N VAL A 20 -10.58 0.00 -8.06
CA VAL A 20 -11.46 0.87 -7.30
C VAL A 20 -12.82 0.22 -7.01
N ASN A 21 -13.47 -0.35 -8.02
CA ASN A 21 -14.78 -0.97 -7.85
C ASN A 21 -14.71 -2.25 -7.02
N SER A 22 -13.66 -3.04 -7.20
CA SER A 22 -13.45 -4.29 -6.45
C SER A 22 -13.19 -4.02 -4.97
N ALA A 23 -12.43 -2.96 -4.67
CA ALA A 23 -12.14 -2.56 -3.30
C ALA A 23 -13.41 -2.08 -2.58
N LYS A 24 -14.22 -1.24 -3.22
CA LYS A 24 -15.55 -0.87 -2.69
C LYS A 24 -16.41 -2.11 -2.36
N ALA A 25 -16.34 -3.14 -3.20
CA ALA A 25 -17.07 -4.37 -2.96
C ALA A 25 -16.53 -5.15 -1.75
N CYS A 26 -15.20 -5.20 -1.56
CA CYS A 26 -14.59 -5.75 -0.34
C CYS A 26 -15.02 -4.96 0.91
N GLU A 27 -14.94 -3.63 0.87
CA GLU A 27 -15.35 -2.75 1.97
C GLU A 27 -16.83 -2.93 2.34
N SER A 28 -17.69 -3.15 1.36
CA SER A 28 -19.15 -3.29 1.56
C SER A 28 -19.58 -4.66 2.09
N GLY A 29 -18.64 -5.50 2.54
CA GLY A 29 -18.94 -6.80 3.14
C GLY A 29 -19.02 -7.96 2.13
N GLY A 30 -18.34 -7.88 0.99
CA GLY A 30 -18.27 -8.95 -0.01
C GLY A 30 -17.65 -10.28 0.47
N GLY A 31 -17.11 -10.32 1.69
CA GLY A 31 -16.48 -11.49 2.27
C GLY A 31 -15.06 -11.73 1.75
N ASN A 32 -14.40 -12.76 2.28
CA ASN A 32 -12.98 -13.01 2.05
C ASN A 32 -12.62 -13.14 0.57
N THR A 33 -13.41 -13.89 -0.20
CA THR A 33 -13.16 -14.10 -1.64
C THR A 33 -13.18 -12.79 -2.43
N THR A 34 -14.14 -11.89 -2.16
CA THR A 34 -14.19 -10.58 -2.83
C THR A 34 -12.98 -9.72 -2.48
N CYS A 35 -12.51 -9.78 -1.23
CA CYS A 35 -11.32 -9.05 -0.81
C CYS A 35 -10.04 -9.59 -1.46
N VAL A 36 -9.90 -10.91 -1.60
CA VAL A 36 -8.78 -11.53 -2.34
C VAL A 36 -8.81 -11.12 -3.82
N SER A 37 -9.96 -11.22 -4.50
CA SER A 37 -10.07 -10.78 -5.89
C SER A 37 -9.82 -9.28 -6.06
N SER A 38 -10.20 -8.46 -5.06
CA SER A 38 -9.85 -7.05 -5.05
C SER A 38 -8.36 -6.82 -4.89
N PHE A 39 -7.68 -7.62 -4.07
CA PHE A 39 -6.24 -7.53 -3.89
C PHE A 39 -5.51 -7.84 -5.20
N GLU A 40 -5.92 -8.89 -5.90
CA GLU A 40 -5.40 -9.22 -7.24
C GLU A 40 -5.65 -8.10 -8.25
N ALA A 41 -6.88 -7.56 -8.29
CA ALA A 41 -7.24 -6.48 -9.21
C ALA A 41 -6.39 -5.21 -8.98
N CYS A 42 -6.14 -4.84 -7.73
CA CYS A 42 -5.32 -3.68 -7.39
C CYS A 42 -3.82 -3.96 -7.55
N GLY A 43 -3.34 -5.14 -7.14
CA GLY A 43 -1.95 -5.56 -7.27
C GLY A 43 -1.47 -5.54 -8.72
N SER A 44 -2.36 -5.86 -9.67
CA SER A 44 -2.04 -5.84 -11.11
C SER A 44 -1.50 -4.50 -11.63
N ILE A 45 -1.83 -3.39 -10.95
CA ILE A 45 -1.34 -2.05 -11.33
C ILE A 45 0.14 -1.90 -10.98
N LEU A 46 0.54 -2.32 -9.79
CA LEU A 46 1.94 -2.32 -9.39
C LEU A 46 2.74 -3.31 -10.24
N ASP A 47 2.18 -4.49 -10.50
CA ASP A 47 2.80 -5.51 -11.36
C ASP A 47 3.07 -4.98 -12.77
N GLU A 48 2.11 -4.27 -13.37
CA GLU A 48 2.28 -3.66 -14.69
C GLU A 48 3.36 -2.57 -14.68
N ILE A 49 3.37 -1.70 -13.67
CA ILE A 49 4.41 -0.67 -13.50
C ILE A 49 5.79 -1.32 -13.39
N LEU A 50 5.95 -2.36 -12.58
CA LEU A 50 7.22 -3.04 -12.37
C LEU A 50 7.68 -3.83 -13.60
N SER A 51 6.73 -4.42 -14.34
CA SER A 51 6.98 -5.07 -15.63
C SER A 51 7.61 -4.10 -16.64
N ILE A 52 7.15 -2.84 -16.67
CA ILE A 52 7.65 -1.79 -17.56
C ILE A 52 8.97 -1.20 -17.04
N ALA A 53 9.05 -0.87 -15.75
CA ALA A 53 10.20 -0.24 -15.13
C ALA A 53 11.43 -1.16 -15.05
N GLY A 54 11.22 -2.48 -15.14
CA GLY A 54 12.27 -3.49 -15.13
C GLY A 54 12.79 -3.78 -13.72
N ASN A 55 14.10 -4.00 -13.58
CA ASN A 55 14.70 -4.41 -12.32
C ASN A 55 14.88 -3.24 -11.32
N ILE A 56 13.77 -2.63 -10.91
CA ILE A 56 13.73 -1.54 -9.95
C ILE A 56 13.31 -2.05 -8.57
N ASN A 57 13.89 -1.49 -7.51
CA ASN A 57 13.48 -1.80 -6.15
C ASN A 57 12.22 -1.00 -5.80
N TYR A 58 11.10 -1.68 -5.57
CA TYR A 58 9.83 -1.04 -5.26
C TYR A 58 9.76 -0.40 -3.86
N TYR A 59 10.76 -0.62 -3.00
CA TYR A 59 10.95 0.10 -1.73
C TYR A 59 11.90 1.31 -1.85
N ASP A 60 12.69 1.40 -2.93
CA ASP A 60 13.57 2.54 -3.21
C ASP A 60 13.84 2.63 -4.71
N ILE A 61 13.09 3.48 -5.41
CA ILE A 61 13.16 3.60 -6.88
C ILE A 61 14.53 3.99 -7.41
N ARG A 62 15.46 4.45 -6.55
CA ARG A 62 16.83 4.80 -6.93
C ARG A 62 17.75 3.57 -7.03
N LYS A 63 17.28 2.39 -6.62
CA LYS A 63 18.04 1.15 -6.53
C LYS A 63 17.48 0.09 -7.47
N LYS A 64 18.31 -0.92 -7.72
CA LYS A 64 17.86 -2.18 -8.34
C LYS A 64 17.35 -3.13 -7.28
N CYS A 65 16.41 -4.00 -7.67
CA CYS A 65 15.92 -5.05 -6.78
C CYS A 65 16.98 -6.15 -6.68
N GLU A 66 17.41 -6.46 -5.46
CA GLU A 66 18.40 -7.51 -5.18
C GLU A 66 17.79 -8.56 -4.23
N GLY A 67 17.63 -9.80 -4.71
CA GLY A 67 17.00 -10.87 -3.92
C GLY A 67 15.46 -10.79 -3.88
N PRO A 68 14.80 -11.72 -3.15
CA PRO A 68 13.35 -11.90 -3.20
C PRO A 68 12.56 -10.73 -2.59
N LEU A 69 13.15 -9.98 -1.67
CA LEU A 69 12.55 -8.81 -1.01
C LEU A 69 13.21 -7.50 -1.45
N CYS A 70 13.84 -7.50 -2.63
CA CYS A 70 14.63 -6.41 -3.20
C CYS A 70 15.80 -5.88 -2.35
N TYR A 71 16.08 -6.52 -1.23
CA TYR A 71 17.29 -6.38 -0.44
C TYR A 71 17.86 -7.75 -0.06
N ASP A 72 19.19 -7.82 0.05
CA ASP A 72 19.86 -8.98 0.63
C ASP A 72 19.70 -8.99 2.16
N LEU A 73 18.84 -9.90 2.65
CA LEU A 73 18.60 -10.11 4.07
C LEU A 73 19.34 -11.36 4.61
N SER A 74 20.21 -11.98 3.81
CA SER A 74 20.89 -13.22 4.18
C SER A 74 21.72 -13.10 5.46
N ALA A 75 22.30 -11.93 5.72
CA ALA A 75 23.08 -11.67 6.92
C ALA A 75 22.22 -11.77 8.20
N ILE A 76 21.01 -11.21 8.18
CA ILE A 76 20.05 -11.28 9.30
C ILE A 76 19.57 -12.72 9.48
N GLU A 77 19.23 -13.39 8.38
CA GLU A 77 18.76 -14.78 8.45
C GLU A 77 19.85 -15.73 8.95
N THR A 78 21.10 -15.53 8.53
CA THR A 78 22.25 -16.29 9.01
C THR A 78 22.44 -16.06 10.50
N PHE A 79 22.54 -14.80 10.93
CA PHE A 79 22.79 -14.44 12.33
C PHE A 79 21.70 -14.97 13.26
N LEU A 80 20.42 -14.74 12.94
CA LEU A 80 19.30 -15.22 13.76
C LEU A 80 19.13 -16.75 13.72
N ASN A 81 19.77 -17.43 12.76
CA ASN A 81 19.80 -18.88 12.71
C ASN A 81 21.02 -19.52 13.40
N GLU A 82 22.00 -18.75 13.87
CA GLU A 82 23.12 -19.28 14.65
C GLU A 82 22.64 -19.92 15.96
N LYS A 83 23.20 -21.08 16.29
CA LYS A 83 22.81 -21.83 17.50
C LYS A 83 23.00 -20.99 18.77
N SER A 84 24.13 -20.32 18.90
CA SER A 84 24.43 -19.42 20.03
C SER A 84 23.41 -18.30 20.16
N VAL A 85 22.98 -17.71 19.05
CA VAL A 85 21.96 -16.64 19.02
C VAL A 85 20.59 -17.19 19.42
N LYS A 86 20.18 -18.35 18.88
CA LYS A 86 18.91 -19.00 19.27
C LYS A 86 18.88 -19.40 20.74
N GLU A 87 19.99 -19.90 21.27
CA GLU A 87 20.14 -20.25 22.68
C GLU A 87 20.05 -19.01 23.57
N ALA A 88 20.70 -17.91 23.18
CA ALA A 88 20.62 -16.65 23.91
C ALA A 88 19.21 -16.03 23.89
N LEU A 89 18.47 -16.16 22.78
CA LEU A 89 17.08 -15.67 22.66
C LEU A 89 16.04 -16.62 23.27
N GLY A 90 16.39 -17.88 23.56
CA GLY A 90 15.48 -18.86 24.14
C GLY A 90 14.39 -19.37 23.18
N VAL A 91 14.63 -19.32 21.86
CA VAL A 91 13.62 -19.64 20.82
C VAL A 91 13.61 -21.11 20.39
N GLY A 92 14.42 -21.96 21.03
CA GLY A 92 14.51 -23.38 20.72
C GLY A 92 15.04 -23.65 19.31
N ASN A 93 14.42 -24.60 18.60
CA ASN A 93 14.89 -25.07 17.28
C ASN A 93 14.08 -24.50 16.10
N ILE A 94 13.43 -23.34 16.28
CA ILE A 94 12.68 -22.68 15.20
C ILE A 94 13.67 -22.09 14.19
N THR A 95 13.42 -22.26 12.90
CA THR A 95 14.18 -21.58 11.84
C THR A 95 13.63 -20.19 11.63
N PHE A 96 14.48 -19.17 11.76
CA PHE A 96 14.11 -17.80 11.42
C PHE A 96 14.05 -17.66 9.88
N VAL A 97 13.01 -16.99 9.41
CA VAL A 97 12.84 -16.54 8.02
C VAL A 97 12.35 -15.09 8.06
N SER A 98 12.74 -14.27 7.09
CA SER A 98 12.38 -12.84 7.09
C SER A 98 10.87 -12.60 6.89
N CYS A 99 10.23 -13.38 6.01
CA CYS A 99 8.80 -13.30 5.74
C CYS A 99 8.20 -14.71 5.58
N SER A 100 7.05 -14.97 6.20
CA SER A 100 6.35 -16.25 6.10
C SER A 100 5.28 -16.20 5.00
N THR A 101 5.49 -16.97 3.92
CA THR A 101 4.50 -17.12 2.85
C THR A 101 3.19 -17.74 3.35
N ASP A 102 3.26 -18.66 4.32
CA ASP A 102 2.08 -19.30 4.89
C ASP A 102 1.15 -18.30 5.60
N VAL A 103 1.73 -17.36 6.36
CA VAL A 103 0.97 -16.30 7.01
C VAL A 103 0.45 -15.33 5.95
N TYR A 104 1.29 -14.94 4.99
CA TYR A 104 0.91 -14.03 3.91
C TYR A 104 -0.35 -14.52 3.18
N VAL A 105 -0.35 -15.77 2.68
CA VAL A 105 -1.49 -16.35 1.93
C VAL A 105 -2.75 -16.42 2.79
N ARG A 106 -2.61 -16.72 4.09
CA ARG A 106 -3.76 -16.79 5.01
C ARG A 106 -4.38 -15.42 5.29
N MET A 107 -3.65 -14.33 5.07
CA MET A 107 -4.08 -12.96 5.35
C MET A 107 -4.34 -12.14 4.08
N GLU A 108 -4.31 -12.72 2.88
CA GLU A 108 -4.56 -12.00 1.62
C GLU A 108 -5.90 -11.26 1.60
N GLY A 109 -6.95 -11.85 2.19
CA GLY A 109 -8.26 -11.23 2.27
C GLY A 109 -8.35 -10.01 3.19
N ASP A 110 -7.30 -9.69 3.94
CA ASP A 110 -7.25 -8.50 4.79
C ASP A 110 -6.75 -7.25 4.07
N TRP A 111 -6.00 -7.40 2.97
CA TRP A 111 -5.33 -6.28 2.26
C TRP A 111 -6.29 -5.17 1.83
N MET A 112 -7.45 -5.55 1.29
CA MET A 112 -8.40 -4.59 0.72
C MET A 112 -9.49 -4.14 1.70
N LYS A 113 -9.38 -4.51 2.98
CA LYS A 113 -10.31 -4.04 4.01
C LYS A 113 -10.00 -2.58 4.37
N ASN A 114 -11.05 -1.79 4.56
CA ASN A 114 -10.89 -0.41 5.00
C ASN A 114 -10.64 -0.33 6.50
N LEU A 115 -9.37 -0.18 6.88
CA LEU A 115 -8.95 0.00 8.27
C LEU A 115 -8.91 1.47 8.69
N ALA A 116 -9.02 2.40 7.74
CA ALA A 116 -9.01 3.85 8.00
C ALA A 116 -10.16 4.33 8.89
N VAL A 117 -11.26 3.58 8.90
CA VAL A 117 -12.47 3.91 9.67
C VAL A 117 -12.24 4.00 11.18
N GLY A 118 -11.19 3.37 11.71
CA GLY A 118 -10.84 3.44 13.13
C GLY A 118 -10.01 4.67 13.52
N ILE A 119 -9.39 5.36 12.57
CA ILE A 119 -8.52 6.51 12.88
C ILE A 119 -9.27 7.68 13.54
N PRO A 120 -10.47 8.09 13.08
CA PRO A 120 -11.19 9.21 13.70
C PRO A 120 -11.48 9.00 15.19
N GLU A 121 -11.88 7.79 15.59
CA GLU A 121 -12.16 7.45 17.00
C GLU A 121 -10.88 7.59 17.85
N LEU A 122 -9.73 7.12 17.35
CA LEU A 122 -8.45 7.28 18.04
C LEU A 122 -8.07 8.76 18.22
N LEU A 123 -8.32 9.59 17.21
CA LEU A 123 -8.01 11.02 17.26
C LEU A 123 -8.95 11.78 18.22
N GLU A 124 -10.24 11.42 18.25
CA GLU A 124 -11.23 11.95 19.21
C GLU A 124 -10.85 11.64 20.67
N ASP A 125 -10.24 10.47 20.90
CA ASP A 125 -9.68 10.07 22.19
C ASP A 125 -8.36 10.79 22.55
N GLY A 126 -7.90 11.71 21.71
CA GLY A 126 -6.69 12.51 21.94
C GLY A 126 -5.38 11.77 21.65
N ILE A 127 -5.44 10.61 20.97
CA ILE A 127 -4.24 9.90 20.53
C ILE A 127 -3.64 10.66 19.36
N ARG A 128 -2.35 10.99 19.46
CA ARG A 128 -1.64 11.68 18.37
C ARG A 128 -1.09 10.66 17.38
N VAL A 129 -1.42 10.83 16.10
CA VAL A 129 -0.94 9.98 15.00
C VAL A 129 0.11 10.74 14.18
N LEU A 130 1.21 10.05 13.84
CA LEU A 130 2.23 10.53 12.90
C LEU A 130 2.26 9.58 11.70
N LEU A 131 1.94 10.10 10.53
CA LEU A 131 2.17 9.43 9.24
C LEU A 131 3.49 9.95 8.68
N TYR A 132 4.44 9.07 8.39
CA TYR A 132 5.76 9.43 7.87
C TYR A 132 6.11 8.51 6.71
N GLU A 133 6.52 9.10 5.59
CA GLU A 133 6.75 8.34 4.36
C GLU A 133 8.07 8.72 3.70
N GLY A 134 8.67 7.74 3.03
CA GLY A 134 9.87 7.94 2.22
C GLY A 134 9.52 8.51 0.84
N GLU A 135 10.24 9.55 0.39
CA GLU A 135 10.02 10.17 -0.93
C GLU A 135 10.22 9.18 -2.09
N TYR A 136 11.05 8.16 -1.91
CA TYR A 136 11.48 7.22 -2.96
C TYR A 136 10.86 5.82 -2.85
N ASP A 137 9.91 5.62 -1.92
CA ASP A 137 9.15 4.37 -1.85
C ASP A 137 8.06 4.37 -2.94
N LEU A 138 7.94 3.26 -3.68
CA LEU A 138 6.91 3.11 -4.72
C LEU A 138 5.69 2.36 -4.20
N ILE A 139 5.89 1.27 -3.46
CA ILE A 139 4.79 0.40 -3.02
C ILE A 139 3.88 1.11 -2.02
N CYS A 140 4.44 1.95 -1.15
CA CYS A 140 3.73 2.83 -0.21
C CYS A 140 4.17 4.29 -0.43
N ASN A 141 3.90 4.83 -1.62
CA ASN A 141 4.42 6.14 -2.00
C ASN A 141 3.79 7.32 -1.23
N TRP A 142 4.60 8.34 -0.96
CA TRP A 142 4.20 9.55 -0.23
C TRP A 142 3.05 10.33 -0.89
N LEU A 143 2.84 10.21 -2.21
CA LEU A 143 1.73 10.88 -2.90
C LEU A 143 0.39 10.26 -2.51
N GLY A 144 0.28 8.93 -2.49
CA GLY A 144 -0.92 8.22 -2.04
C GLY A 144 -1.27 8.57 -0.60
N GLU A 145 -0.27 8.53 0.29
CA GLU A 145 -0.43 8.85 1.70
C GLU A 145 -0.78 10.33 1.95
N THR A 146 -0.19 11.24 1.17
CA THR A 146 -0.53 12.67 1.25
C THR A 146 -2.00 12.91 0.89
N LEU A 147 -2.48 12.29 -0.21
CA LEU A 147 -3.88 12.38 -0.62
C LEU A 147 -4.82 11.78 0.43
N TYR A 148 -4.45 10.64 1.01
CA TYR A 148 -5.17 10.02 2.11
C TYR A 148 -5.28 10.94 3.33
N ARG A 149 -4.16 11.54 3.76
CA ARG A 149 -4.13 12.52 4.86
C ARG A 149 -5.04 13.71 4.61
N PHE A 150 -5.03 14.26 3.39
CA PHE A 150 -5.94 15.35 3.03
C PHE A 150 -7.40 14.93 3.11
N TYR A 151 -7.74 13.74 2.63
CA TYR A 151 -9.10 13.21 2.72
C TYR A 151 -9.59 13.05 4.16
N MET A 152 -8.74 12.51 5.04
CA MET A 152 -9.07 12.34 6.46
C MET A 152 -9.31 13.69 7.15
N HIS A 153 -8.47 14.68 6.87
CA HIS A 153 -8.65 16.04 7.39
C HIS A 153 -9.96 16.69 6.92
N ILE A 154 -10.32 16.52 5.64
CA ILE A 154 -11.60 17.01 5.10
C ILE A 154 -12.81 16.36 5.78
N LYS A 155 -12.72 15.07 6.13
CA LYS A 155 -13.78 14.36 6.86
C LYS A 155 -13.95 14.88 8.29
N GLU A 156 -12.86 15.20 8.96
CA GLU A 156 -12.89 15.77 10.31
C GLU A 156 -13.48 17.19 10.32
N GLU A 157 -13.16 18.02 9.31
CA GLU A 157 -13.61 19.41 9.28
C GLU A 157 -15.05 19.64 8.77
N LYS A 158 -15.81 18.59 8.40
CA LYS A 158 -17.21 18.68 7.91
C LYS A 158 -17.49 19.72 6.79
N GLN A 159 -16.48 20.27 6.10
CA GLN A 159 -16.68 21.43 5.20
C GLN A 159 -16.20 21.33 3.75
N CYS A 160 -15.71 20.18 3.25
CA CYS A 160 -15.38 20.07 1.82
C CYS A 160 -15.93 18.79 1.17
N LYS A 161 -16.80 18.94 0.17
CA LYS A 161 -17.27 17.83 -0.68
C LYS A 161 -16.27 17.62 -1.81
N ILE A 162 -15.28 16.74 -1.61
CA ILE A 162 -14.49 16.17 -2.70
C ILE A 162 -14.80 14.67 -2.74
N PHE A 163 -15.34 14.21 -3.87
CA PHE A 163 -15.60 12.79 -4.13
C PHE A 163 -14.28 12.16 -4.60
N CYS A 164 -13.51 11.54 -3.70
CA CYS A 164 -12.34 10.74 -4.07
C CYS A 164 -12.61 9.28 -3.64
N VAL A 165 -12.32 8.34 -4.53
CA VAL A 165 -12.65 6.93 -4.31
C VAL A 165 -11.50 6.24 -3.58
N CYS A 166 -11.83 5.59 -2.47
CA CYS A 166 -10.91 4.86 -1.60
C CYS A 166 -10.75 3.41 -2.10
N SER A 167 -9.52 3.05 -2.49
CA SER A 167 -9.06 1.66 -2.58
C SER A 167 -7.56 1.62 -2.33
N ALA A 168 -7.15 0.78 -1.38
CA ALA A 168 -5.88 0.78 -0.64
C ALA A 168 -4.56 0.70 -1.43
N GLN A 169 -4.52 0.91 -2.75
CA GLN A 169 -3.25 0.90 -3.50
C GLN A 169 -3.23 1.78 -4.74
N VAL A 170 -4.31 2.51 -5.07
CA VAL A 170 -4.39 3.28 -6.31
C VAL A 170 -5.18 4.57 -6.08
N PHE A 171 -4.46 5.68 -5.94
CA PHE A 171 -5.06 7.00 -5.85
C PHE A 171 -4.94 7.72 -7.20
N LEU A 172 -6.04 7.79 -7.95
CA LEU A 172 -6.24 8.75 -9.04
C LEU A 172 -7.41 9.66 -8.68
N CYS A 173 -7.13 10.94 -8.45
CA CYS A 173 -8.16 11.96 -8.31
C CYS A 173 -8.16 12.81 -9.60
N VAL A 174 -9.24 12.76 -10.38
CA VAL A 174 -9.46 13.60 -11.56
C VAL A 174 -9.98 14.96 -11.07
N GLN A 175 -9.27 16.04 -11.40
CA GLN A 175 -9.70 17.41 -11.11
C GLN A 175 -10.86 17.80 -12.06
N GLU A 176 -12.09 17.92 -11.54
CA GLU A 176 -13.06 18.86 -12.11
C GLU A 176 -12.97 20.18 -11.34
N ILE A 177 -12.25 21.15 -11.92
CA ILE A 177 -12.32 22.54 -11.48
C ILE A 177 -13.65 23.09 -11.99
N THR A 178 -14.72 22.96 -11.21
CA THR A 178 -15.90 23.80 -11.41
C THR A 178 -15.67 25.10 -10.65
N GLY A 179 -15.34 26.14 -11.41
CA GLY A 179 -15.09 27.47 -10.89
C GLY A 179 -16.31 28.05 -10.18
N GLY A 180 -16.07 28.62 -9.01
CA GLY A 180 -17.02 29.47 -8.30
C GLY A 180 -16.24 30.48 -7.49
N LEU A 181 -15.98 31.66 -8.09
CA LEU A 181 -15.56 32.84 -7.34
C LEU A 181 -16.64 33.17 -6.29
N MET A 182 -16.25 33.21 -5.02
CA MET A 182 -17.04 33.84 -3.97
C MET A 182 -16.78 35.34 -3.95
N HIS A 183 -17.86 36.12 -4.01
CA HIS A 183 -17.96 37.42 -3.34
C HIS A 183 -18.34 37.20 -1.88
#